data_AF-A0A1E7FD96-F1
#
_entry.id   AF-A0A1E7FD96-F1
#
_cell.length_a   1.000
_cell.length_b   1.000
_cell.length_c   1.000
_cell.angle_alpha   90.00
_cell.angle_beta   90.00
_cell.angle_gamma   90.00
#
_symmetry.space_group_name_H-M   'P 1'
#
loop_
_entity.id
_entity.type
_entity.pdbx_description
1 polymer ?
#
loop_
_entity_poly.entity_id
_entity_poly.type
_entity_poly.pdbx_seq_one_letter_code
_entity_poly.pdbx_strand_id
1 'polypeptide(L)'
;MNTTKIDNVESITANLFSDILRDHWIKQNNDNDNDNDNDNDNDSEISNYNDNNIAVVVPKINSISVEKVEHGVLSDVYRVHLDYDEHESTNDKSNQADAGDDTTITKVIIPATGWLVKICRPDLDLSWMCQNEIIFYDHILSSIISSSSISSIADTTNSLPFAFPKFLCGSDQYLILQEELDVITYPLMDGCPSDKIDFLLRCMAGMHATFWGKSNFFDNNNNNANNNNNNVSLVATAGMGQRLPPLQKEGLFISSWQETIDYLRLQNELVDTDVIDFITNLSQKLSTLKLRNIHDMVHRHRVTCVHGDYHIANWLFPTNNDQQRKPVLIDFATTGFDNPMIDLVFFLVVSTNDTVVSNSPLFLEKYYELLIEYDPNLVSTINLTTLREWFSWALLCQYMILVAYDRMCRQIAEMERDERKRKSQIRHFCNVNRRMILAMNSIDNWDSILSKSLEPTTIEERREARLFCEQTPLVI
;
A
#
# COMPACT_ATOMS: atom_id res chain seq x y z
N MET A 1 -20.13 17.98 -24.22
CA MET A 1 -20.56 16.60 -24.59
C MET A 1 -20.28 15.55 -23.49
N ASN A 2 -20.00 15.92 -22.22
CA ASN A 2 -19.59 14.95 -21.17
C ASN A 2 -20.55 14.80 -19.97
N THR A 3 -21.74 15.40 -19.97
CA THR A 3 -22.66 15.29 -18.82
C THR A 3 -23.40 13.95 -18.76
N THR A 4 -23.67 13.30 -19.89
CA THR A 4 -24.47 12.06 -19.94
C THR A 4 -23.76 10.79 -19.45
N LYS A 5 -22.44 10.83 -19.21
CA LYS A 5 -21.69 9.68 -18.67
C LYS A 5 -21.66 9.63 -17.14
N ILE A 6 -21.80 10.77 -16.47
CA ILE A 6 -21.69 10.87 -15.00
C ILE A 6 -22.95 10.31 -14.35
N ASP A 7 -24.13 10.66 -14.87
CA ASP A 7 -25.43 10.16 -14.38
C ASP A 7 -25.53 8.62 -14.44
N ASN A 8 -24.80 7.97 -15.36
CA ASN A 8 -24.75 6.51 -15.45
C ASN A 8 -23.84 5.88 -14.38
N VAL A 9 -22.76 6.54 -13.98
CA VAL A 9 -21.86 5.99 -12.94
C VAL A 9 -22.56 6.00 -11.59
N GLU A 10 -23.23 7.10 -11.23
CA GLU A 10 -23.95 7.21 -9.95
C GLU A 10 -25.07 6.16 -9.83
N SER A 11 -25.82 5.95 -10.92
CA SER A 11 -26.88 4.92 -10.98
C SER A 11 -26.32 3.49 -10.93
N ILE A 12 -25.20 3.21 -11.61
CA ILE A 12 -24.52 1.91 -11.55
C ILE A 12 -23.98 1.66 -10.14
N THR A 13 -23.33 2.66 -9.53
CA THR A 13 -22.78 2.55 -8.18
C THR A 13 -23.89 2.29 -7.17
N ALA A 14 -25.02 3.01 -7.20
CA ALA A 14 -26.11 2.81 -6.24
C ALA A 14 -26.73 1.40 -6.31
N ASN A 15 -27.00 0.90 -7.52
CA ASN A 15 -27.58 -0.44 -7.70
C ASN A 15 -26.59 -1.53 -7.29
N LEU A 16 -25.34 -1.41 -7.76
CA LEU A 16 -24.25 -2.31 -7.40
C LEU A 16 -24.06 -2.38 -5.88
N PHE A 17 -24.09 -1.23 -5.20
CA PHE A 17 -23.91 -1.16 -3.75
C PHE A 17 -25.07 -1.80 -2.98
N SER A 18 -26.31 -1.56 -3.41
CA SER A 18 -27.49 -2.18 -2.81
C SER A 18 -27.43 -3.71 -2.87
N ASP A 19 -27.05 -4.27 -4.02
CA ASP A 19 -26.99 -5.71 -4.21
C ASP A 19 -25.80 -6.33 -3.44
N ILE A 20 -24.61 -5.71 -3.52
CA ILE A 20 -23.42 -6.16 -2.78
C ILE A 20 -23.64 -6.18 -1.28
N LEU A 21 -24.19 -5.10 -0.71
CA LEU A 21 -24.41 -5.02 0.73
C LEU A 21 -25.42 -6.05 1.20
N ARG A 22 -26.49 -6.25 0.42
CA ARG A 22 -27.50 -7.26 0.71
C ARG A 22 -26.86 -8.65 0.74
N ASP A 23 -26.09 -9.00 -0.28
CA ASP A 23 -25.48 -10.33 -0.41
C ASP A 23 -24.38 -10.57 0.64
N HIS A 24 -23.50 -9.59 0.85
CA HIS A 24 -22.45 -9.67 1.86
C HIS A 24 -23.05 -9.86 3.26
N TRP A 25 -24.14 -9.15 3.57
CA TRP A 25 -24.78 -9.23 4.88
C TRP A 25 -25.56 -10.53 5.09
N ILE A 26 -26.26 -11.02 4.06
CA ILE A 26 -26.89 -12.35 4.10
C ILE A 26 -25.83 -13.43 4.40
N LYS A 27 -24.65 -13.34 3.75
CA LYS A 27 -23.56 -14.28 3.96
C LYS A 27 -23.01 -14.24 5.39
N GLN A 28 -22.72 -13.06 5.94
CA GLN A 28 -22.16 -12.94 7.30
C GLN A 28 -23.08 -13.49 8.40
N ASN A 29 -24.41 -13.46 8.21
CA ASN A 29 -25.32 -14.01 9.22
C ASN A 29 -25.55 -15.51 9.07
N ASN A 30 -25.52 -16.05 7.85
CA ASN A 30 -25.71 -17.49 7.62
C ASN A 30 -24.49 -18.32 8.05
N ASP A 31 -23.27 -17.75 7.97
CA ASP A 31 -22.05 -18.45 8.37
C ASP A 31 -21.96 -18.64 9.90
N ASN A 32 -22.66 -17.83 10.71
CA ASN A 32 -22.69 -17.98 12.18
C ASN A 32 -23.58 -19.13 12.68
N ASP A 33 -24.51 -19.63 11.85
CA ASP A 33 -25.46 -20.68 12.26
C ASP A 33 -24.93 -22.11 11.99
N ASN A 34 -23.88 -22.28 11.19
CA ASN A 34 -23.44 -23.60 10.70
C ASN A 34 -22.24 -24.24 11.43
N ASP A 35 -21.62 -23.55 12.41
CA ASP A 35 -20.42 -24.05 13.10
C ASP A 35 -20.70 -24.99 14.30
N ASN A 36 -21.95 -25.37 14.57
CA ASN A 36 -22.32 -26.15 15.77
C ASN A 36 -22.67 -27.64 15.57
N ASP A 37 -22.59 -28.19 14.35
CA ASP A 37 -23.19 -29.51 14.07
C ASP A 37 -22.21 -30.69 13.86
N ASN A 38 -20.92 -30.57 14.19
CA ASN A 38 -20.02 -31.73 14.12
C ASN A 38 -18.97 -31.75 15.24
N ASP A 39 -19.27 -32.42 16.37
CA ASP A 39 -18.34 -33.39 16.99
C ASP A 39 -18.99 -34.20 18.14
N ASN A 40 -19.10 -35.51 17.88
CA ASN A 40 -19.01 -36.66 18.78
C ASN A 40 -19.99 -36.87 19.96
N ASP A 41 -20.68 -38.00 19.85
CA ASP A 41 -21.06 -38.92 20.93
C ASP A 41 -19.94 -39.06 22.00
N ASN A 42 -20.14 -38.45 23.16
CA ASN A 42 -19.60 -38.94 24.42
C ASN A 42 -20.42 -38.40 25.60
N ASP A 43 -21.10 -39.32 26.26
CA ASP A 43 -21.91 -39.11 27.46
C ASP A 43 -21.07 -38.49 28.59
N SER A 44 -21.27 -37.19 28.85
CA SER A 44 -21.07 -36.61 30.18
C SER A 44 -22.02 -35.43 30.39
N GLU A 45 -22.88 -35.55 31.40
CA GLU A 45 -23.85 -34.54 31.82
C GLU A 45 -23.12 -33.27 32.29
N ILE A 46 -22.97 -32.29 31.39
CA ILE A 46 -22.67 -30.91 31.73
C ILE A 46 -23.88 -30.09 31.26
N SER A 47 -24.37 -29.22 32.15
CA SER A 47 -25.56 -28.40 31.96
C SER A 47 -25.45 -27.51 30.71
N ASN A 48 -26.20 -27.86 29.66
CA ASN A 48 -26.45 -27.03 28.49
C ASN A 48 -27.20 -25.76 28.90
N TYR A 49 -26.48 -24.65 29.05
CA TYR A 49 -27.06 -23.33 28.84
C TYR A 49 -27.26 -23.19 27.34
N ASN A 50 -28.51 -23.30 26.87
CA ASN A 50 -28.90 -22.96 25.50
C ASN A 50 -28.55 -21.49 25.27
N ASP A 51 -27.55 -21.21 24.44
CA ASP A 51 -27.36 -19.89 23.86
C ASP A 51 -28.57 -19.59 22.98
N ASN A 52 -29.42 -18.69 23.49
CA ASN A 52 -30.70 -18.31 22.90
C ASN A 52 -30.54 -17.78 21.47
N ASN A 53 -31.43 -18.19 20.57
CA ASN A 53 -31.60 -17.66 19.21
C ASN A 53 -31.60 -16.12 19.17
N ILE A 54 -30.48 -15.49 18.84
CA ILE A 54 -30.41 -14.05 18.60
C ILE A 54 -30.82 -13.81 17.14
N ALA A 55 -32.08 -13.44 16.92
CA ALA A 55 -32.51 -12.96 15.61
C ALA A 55 -31.82 -11.60 15.31
N VAL A 56 -30.97 -11.57 14.29
CA VAL A 56 -30.35 -10.33 13.81
C VAL A 56 -31.28 -9.70 12.76
N VAL A 57 -31.81 -8.50 13.07
CA VAL A 57 -32.64 -7.73 12.13
C VAL A 57 -31.76 -6.71 11.42
N VAL A 58 -31.75 -6.73 10.07
CA VAL A 58 -31.10 -5.68 9.29
C VAL A 58 -32.04 -4.51 9.08
N PRO A 59 -31.60 -3.28 9.39
CA PRO A 59 -32.38 -2.11 9.05
C PRO A 59 -32.46 -1.96 7.54
N LYS A 60 -33.66 -1.64 7.05
CA LYS A 60 -33.87 -1.32 5.63
C LYS A 60 -33.13 -0.02 5.30
N ILE A 61 -32.45 0.01 4.16
CA ILE A 61 -31.80 1.25 3.67
C ILE A 61 -32.91 2.20 3.19
N ASN A 62 -32.99 3.38 3.80
CA ASN A 62 -33.90 4.46 3.43
C ASN A 62 -33.41 5.17 2.17
N SER A 63 -32.14 5.60 2.18
CA SER A 63 -31.52 6.30 1.06
C SER A 63 -30.03 6.01 0.94
N ILE A 64 -29.51 6.18 -0.27
CA ILE A 64 -28.08 6.07 -0.60
C ILE A 64 -27.67 7.39 -1.23
N SER A 65 -26.65 8.04 -0.69
CA SER A 65 -26.03 9.20 -1.34
C SER A 65 -24.62 8.87 -1.78
N VAL A 66 -24.28 9.27 -3.01
CA VAL A 66 -22.96 9.08 -3.59
C VAL A 66 -22.35 10.45 -3.85
N GLU A 67 -21.14 10.68 -3.33
CA GLU A 67 -20.38 11.90 -3.52
C GLU A 67 -19.02 11.55 -4.12
N LYS A 68 -18.64 12.20 -5.22
CA LYS A 68 -17.28 12.04 -5.74
C LYS A 68 -16.30 12.81 -4.86
N VAL A 69 -15.38 12.09 -4.20
CA VAL A 69 -14.42 12.68 -3.26
C VAL A 69 -13.24 13.28 -4.01
N GLU A 70 -12.65 12.51 -4.91
CA GLU A 70 -11.43 12.92 -5.60
C GLU A 70 -11.37 12.35 -7.02
N HIS A 71 -10.73 13.10 -7.90
CA HIS A 71 -10.27 12.60 -9.19
C HIS A 71 -8.81 12.15 -9.01
N GLY A 72 -8.62 10.91 -8.57
CA GLY A 72 -7.30 10.33 -8.44
C GLY A 72 -6.65 10.12 -9.80
N VAL A 73 -5.33 10.04 -9.83
CA VAL A 73 -4.58 9.81 -11.08
C VAL A 73 -4.95 8.43 -11.67
N LEU A 74 -5.07 7.42 -10.82
CA LEU A 74 -5.25 6.01 -11.20
C LEU A 74 -6.69 5.50 -11.03
N SER A 75 -7.47 6.13 -10.16
CA SER A 75 -8.84 5.71 -9.83
C SER A 75 -9.71 6.89 -9.45
N ASP A 76 -11.01 6.75 -9.66
CA ASP A 76 -12.00 7.66 -9.11
C ASP A 76 -12.46 7.14 -7.75
N VAL A 77 -12.49 8.00 -6.74
CA VAL A 77 -12.94 7.64 -5.39
C VAL A 77 -14.27 8.31 -5.10
N TYR A 78 -15.24 7.49 -4.73
CA TYR A 78 -16.58 7.91 -4.36
C TYR A 78 -16.83 7.58 -2.89
N ARG A 79 -17.42 8.51 -2.16
CA ARG A 79 -18.02 8.29 -0.85
C ARG A 79 -19.45 7.84 -1.07
N VAL A 80 -19.81 6.73 -0.44
CA VAL A 80 -21.17 6.22 -0.41
C VAL A 80 -21.65 6.25 1.03
N HIS A 81 -22.70 7.04 1.27
CA HIS A 81 -23.35 7.12 2.57
C HIS A 81 -24.69 6.39 2.53
N LEU A 82 -24.94 5.57 3.54
CA LEU A 82 -26.16 4.81 3.73
C LEU A 82 -26.96 5.41 4.87
N ASP A 83 -28.16 5.86 4.55
CA ASP A 83 -29.15 6.24 5.53
C ASP A 83 -30.10 5.06 5.75
N TYR A 84 -30.21 4.62 6.99
CA TYR A 84 -31.07 3.49 7.36
C TYR A 84 -32.42 4.03 7.81
N ASP A 85 -33.51 3.34 7.46
CA ASP A 85 -34.83 3.63 8.02
C ASP A 85 -34.68 3.64 9.55
N GLU A 86 -34.98 4.77 10.19
CA GLU A 86 -35.13 4.81 11.64
C GLU A 86 -36.21 3.80 11.97
N HIS A 87 -35.81 2.61 12.43
CA HIS A 87 -36.75 1.73 13.08
C HIS A 87 -37.32 2.58 14.22
N GLU A 88 -38.62 2.88 14.15
CA GLU A 88 -39.38 3.37 15.29
C GLU A 88 -39.02 2.41 16.42
N SER A 89 -38.07 2.81 17.27
CA SER A 89 -37.75 2.05 18.45
C SER A 89 -39.04 2.14 19.22
N THR A 90 -39.86 1.10 19.17
CA THR A 90 -41.06 0.96 19.94
C THR A 90 -40.62 0.80 21.39
N ASN A 91 -40.13 1.89 21.96
CA ASN A 91 -39.84 2.11 23.35
C ASN A 91 -41.15 2.30 24.13
N ASP A 92 -42.27 1.76 23.63
CA ASP A 92 -43.51 1.58 24.36
C ASP A 92 -43.35 0.45 25.39
N LYS A 93 -42.44 0.68 26.33
CA LYS A 93 -42.51 0.13 27.67
C LYS A 93 -43.66 0.82 28.39
N SER A 94 -44.88 0.36 28.14
CA SER A 94 -45.94 0.55 29.12
C SER A 94 -46.62 -0.79 29.43
N ASN A 95 -46.30 -1.28 30.63
CA ASN A 95 -47.14 -2.14 31.46
C ASN A 95 -47.50 -3.53 30.94
N GLN A 96 -46.63 -4.51 31.18
CA GLN A 96 -47.09 -5.85 31.54
C GLN A 96 -46.05 -6.55 32.41
N ALA A 97 -46.29 -6.48 33.72
CA ALA A 97 -45.76 -7.45 34.67
C ALA A 97 -46.61 -8.73 34.55
N ASP A 98 -45.98 -9.88 34.81
CA ASP A 98 -46.56 -11.21 34.97
C ASP A 98 -46.85 -12.01 33.69
N ALA A 99 -45.83 -12.70 33.18
CA ALA A 99 -45.81 -14.16 32.99
C ALA A 99 -44.45 -14.58 32.42
N GLY A 100 -43.88 -15.69 32.91
CA GLY A 100 -42.54 -16.15 32.55
C GLY A 100 -42.44 -16.68 31.12
N ASP A 101 -42.05 -15.82 30.19
CA ASP A 101 -41.98 -16.12 28.76
C ASP A 101 -40.58 -15.82 28.21
N ASP A 102 -40.10 -16.73 27.35
CA ASP A 102 -38.82 -16.69 26.65
C ASP A 102 -38.64 -15.36 25.90
N THR A 103 -37.93 -14.42 26.52
CA THR A 103 -37.74 -13.09 25.95
C THR A 103 -36.58 -13.16 24.98
N THR A 104 -36.89 -13.39 23.70
CA THR A 104 -35.90 -13.34 22.61
C THR A 104 -35.35 -11.92 22.51
N ILE A 105 -34.09 -11.72 22.91
CA ILE A 105 -33.42 -10.43 22.82
C ILE A 105 -32.99 -10.21 21.36
N THR A 106 -33.76 -9.44 20.61
CA THR A 106 -33.38 -9.00 19.26
C THR A 106 -32.34 -7.89 19.37
N LYS A 107 -31.09 -8.16 18.98
CA LYS A 107 -30.04 -7.15 18.90
C LYS A 107 -30.01 -6.58 17.48
N VAL A 108 -30.38 -5.30 17.32
CA VAL A 108 -30.23 -4.58 16.05
C VAL A 108 -28.77 -4.13 15.93
N ILE A 109 -28.09 -4.60 14.89
CA ILE A 109 -26.72 -4.18 14.57
C ILE A 109 -26.84 -3.20 13.40
N ILE A 110 -26.56 -1.91 13.67
CA ILE A 110 -26.53 -0.89 12.63
C ILE A 110 -25.18 -0.98 11.92
N PRO A 111 -25.13 -1.21 10.59
CA PRO A 111 -23.87 -1.26 9.87
C PRO A 111 -23.21 0.11 9.77
N ALA A 112 -21.94 0.14 9.33
CA ALA A 112 -21.26 1.39 9.03
C ALA A 112 -22.03 2.17 7.96
N THR A 113 -22.21 3.47 8.21
CA THR A 113 -22.97 4.37 7.31
C THR A 113 -22.10 4.97 6.22
N GLY A 114 -20.77 5.00 6.38
CA GLY A 114 -19.83 5.57 5.42
C GLY A 114 -18.94 4.51 4.77
N TRP A 115 -18.88 4.54 3.44
CA TRP A 115 -18.05 3.67 2.62
C TRP A 115 -17.30 4.45 1.54
N LEU A 116 -16.12 3.98 1.18
CA LEU A 116 -15.32 4.45 0.06
C LEU A 116 -15.33 3.41 -1.05
N VAL A 117 -15.68 3.85 -2.25
CA VAL A 117 -15.68 3.03 -3.47
C VAL A 117 -14.61 3.59 -4.39
N LYS A 118 -13.53 2.82 -4.54
CA LYS A 118 -12.46 3.12 -5.48
C LYS A 118 -12.75 2.39 -6.78
N ILE A 119 -13.02 3.14 -7.85
CA ILE A 119 -13.36 2.62 -9.18
C ILE A 119 -12.15 2.79 -10.09
N CYS A 120 -11.73 1.69 -10.72
CA CYS A 120 -10.69 1.69 -11.74
C CYS A 120 -11.12 2.52 -12.93
N ARG A 121 -10.21 3.38 -13.39
CA ARG A 121 -10.42 4.14 -14.62
C ARG A 121 -10.37 3.19 -15.82
N PRO A 122 -11.45 3.05 -16.61
CA PRO A 122 -11.48 2.11 -17.73
C PRO A 122 -10.57 2.53 -18.89
N ASP A 123 -10.08 3.77 -18.88
CA ASP A 123 -9.12 4.30 -19.84
C ASP A 123 -7.66 4.01 -19.47
N LEU A 124 -7.40 3.45 -18.29
CA LEU A 124 -6.08 3.04 -17.83
C LEU A 124 -6.05 1.52 -17.63
N ASP A 125 -4.98 0.84 -18.05
CA ASP A 125 -4.81 -0.61 -17.87
C ASP A 125 -4.28 -0.93 -16.46
N LEU A 126 -5.07 -0.57 -15.44
CA LEU A 126 -4.72 -0.69 -14.02
C LEU A 126 -5.60 -1.69 -13.26
N SER A 127 -6.34 -2.53 -13.99
CA SER A 127 -7.16 -3.59 -13.39
C SER A 127 -6.34 -4.48 -12.44
N TRP A 128 -5.08 -4.74 -12.80
CA TRP A 128 -4.15 -5.51 -11.97
C TRP A 128 -3.89 -4.85 -10.60
N MET A 129 -3.90 -3.52 -10.49
CA MET A 129 -3.64 -2.80 -9.24
C MET A 129 -4.79 -3.01 -8.25
N CYS A 130 -6.02 -2.88 -8.74
CA CYS A 130 -7.21 -3.12 -7.94
C CYS A 130 -7.31 -4.59 -7.54
N GLN A 131 -7.03 -5.51 -8.47
CA GLN A 131 -6.92 -6.93 -8.14
C GLN A 131 -5.86 -7.15 -7.06
N ASN A 132 -4.66 -6.59 -7.19
CA ASN A 132 -3.60 -6.75 -6.20
C ASN A 132 -4.01 -6.24 -4.80
N GLU A 133 -4.69 -5.10 -4.72
CA GLU A 133 -5.20 -4.56 -3.46
C GLU A 133 -6.29 -5.46 -2.85
N ILE A 134 -7.19 -6.00 -3.66
CA ILE A 134 -8.20 -6.96 -3.22
C ILE A 134 -7.56 -8.23 -2.68
N ILE A 135 -6.54 -8.77 -3.36
CA ILE A 135 -5.80 -9.96 -2.91
C ILE A 135 -5.19 -9.70 -1.54
N PHE A 136 -4.59 -8.52 -1.35
CA PHE A 136 -4.01 -8.15 -0.08
C PHE A 136 -5.05 -8.18 1.05
N TYR A 137 -6.18 -7.48 0.89
CA TYR A 137 -7.18 -7.42 1.95
C TYR A 137 -7.93 -8.74 2.16
N ASP A 138 -8.36 -9.39 1.08
CA ASP A 138 -9.23 -10.56 1.13
C ASP A 138 -8.49 -11.83 1.54
N HIS A 139 -7.27 -12.03 1.00
CA HIS A 139 -6.52 -13.27 1.19
C HIS A 139 -5.40 -13.12 2.21
N ILE A 140 -4.53 -12.13 2.02
CA ILE A 140 -3.29 -12.02 2.80
C ILE A 140 -3.58 -11.56 4.22
N LEU A 141 -4.31 -10.46 4.37
CA LEU A 141 -4.67 -9.90 5.67
C LEU A 141 -5.55 -10.88 6.45
N SER A 142 -6.56 -11.47 5.82
CA SER A 142 -7.43 -12.48 6.43
C SER A 142 -6.65 -13.72 6.88
N SER A 143 -5.73 -14.24 6.06
CA SER A 143 -4.93 -15.41 6.44
C SER A 143 -4.05 -15.15 7.66
N ILE A 144 -3.59 -13.91 7.84
CA ILE A 144 -2.79 -13.52 9.00
C ILE A 144 -3.65 -13.43 10.25
N ILE A 145 -4.82 -12.81 10.12
CA ILE A 145 -5.81 -12.74 11.20
C ILE A 145 -6.21 -14.15 11.65
N SER A 146 -6.41 -15.07 10.72
CA SER A 146 -6.82 -16.46 11.02
C SER A 146 -5.67 -17.36 11.51
N SER A 147 -4.44 -17.14 11.05
CA SER A 147 -3.29 -17.98 11.45
C SER A 147 -2.72 -17.64 12.83
N SER A 148 -3.07 -16.49 13.41
CA SER A 148 -2.84 -16.23 14.82
C SER A 148 -3.72 -17.13 15.69
N SER A 149 -3.25 -18.34 15.97
CA SER A 149 -3.79 -19.28 16.97
C SER A 149 -3.66 -18.76 18.42
N ILE A 150 -3.35 -17.48 18.60
CA ILE A 150 -3.39 -16.78 19.88
C ILE A 150 -4.87 -16.47 20.10
N SER A 151 -5.41 -16.85 21.24
CA SER A 151 -6.83 -16.84 21.60
C SER A 151 -7.53 -15.46 21.59
N SER A 152 -6.97 -14.45 20.94
CA SER A 152 -7.69 -13.26 20.52
C SER A 152 -7.11 -12.68 19.21
N ILE A 153 -7.96 -12.49 18.20
CA ILE A 153 -7.72 -11.72 16.96
C ILE A 153 -7.15 -10.32 17.25
N ALA A 154 -7.41 -9.84 18.47
CA ALA A 154 -6.90 -8.60 18.98
C ALA A 154 -5.36 -8.63 19.09
N ASP A 155 -4.69 -9.70 19.51
CA ASP A 155 -3.27 -9.59 19.94
C ASP A 155 -2.25 -9.33 18.81
N THR A 156 -2.41 -9.91 17.61
CA THR A 156 -1.47 -9.71 16.48
C THR A 156 -1.73 -8.42 15.70
N THR A 157 -2.97 -7.98 15.59
CA THR A 157 -3.29 -6.64 15.05
C THR A 157 -3.13 -5.55 16.10
N ASN A 158 -3.21 -5.90 17.39
CA ASN A 158 -2.87 -5.01 18.50
C ASN A 158 -1.37 -4.73 18.54
N SER A 159 -0.52 -5.67 18.14
CA SER A 159 0.93 -5.46 18.13
C SER A 159 1.39 -4.47 17.05
N LEU A 160 0.67 -4.36 15.92
CA LEU A 160 0.97 -3.33 14.93
C LEU A 160 0.58 -1.94 15.47
N PRO A 161 1.42 -0.91 15.32
CA PRO A 161 1.12 0.44 15.80
C PRO A 161 0.08 1.18 14.94
N PHE A 162 -0.52 0.50 13.96
CA PHE A 162 -1.50 1.01 13.01
C PHE A 162 -2.59 -0.03 12.73
N ALA A 163 -3.65 0.37 12.04
CA ALA A 163 -4.75 -0.49 11.59
C ALA A 163 -4.83 -0.52 10.05
N PHE A 164 -5.58 -1.48 9.52
CA PHE A 164 -5.94 -1.57 8.11
C PHE A 164 -7.40 -1.10 7.93
N PRO A 165 -7.77 -0.55 6.77
CA PRO A 165 -9.17 -0.22 6.51
C PRO A 165 -9.99 -1.51 6.48
N LYS A 166 -11.25 -1.43 6.95
CA LYS A 166 -12.16 -2.56 6.83
C LYS A 166 -12.55 -2.75 5.37
N PHE A 167 -12.05 -3.81 4.76
CA PHE A 167 -12.42 -4.23 3.41
C PHE A 167 -13.76 -4.95 3.41
N LEU A 168 -14.66 -4.56 2.50
CA LEU A 168 -15.96 -5.22 2.33
C LEU A 168 -15.90 -6.26 1.21
N CYS A 169 -15.52 -5.82 0.01
CA CYS A 169 -15.39 -6.65 -1.19
C CYS A 169 -14.75 -5.85 -2.33
N GLY A 170 -14.44 -6.51 -3.43
CA GLY A 170 -14.03 -5.86 -4.67
C GLY A 170 -14.14 -6.77 -5.90
N SER A 171 -13.88 -6.19 -7.06
CA SER A 171 -13.76 -6.85 -8.36
C SER A 171 -12.54 -6.33 -9.13
N ASP A 172 -12.37 -6.78 -10.37
CA ASP A 172 -11.40 -6.22 -11.32
C ASP A 172 -11.58 -4.72 -11.63
N GLN A 173 -12.73 -4.14 -11.27
CA GLN A 173 -13.11 -2.77 -11.62
C GLN A 173 -13.30 -1.86 -10.40
N TYR A 174 -13.52 -2.41 -9.21
CA TYR A 174 -13.74 -1.59 -8.02
C TYR A 174 -13.32 -2.30 -6.74
N LEU A 175 -13.11 -1.53 -5.68
CA LEU A 175 -13.00 -2.04 -4.31
C LEU A 175 -13.79 -1.15 -3.36
N ILE A 176 -14.33 -1.76 -2.31
CA ILE A 176 -15.16 -1.10 -1.31
C ILE A 176 -14.49 -1.25 0.05
N LEU A 177 -14.17 -0.10 0.65
CA LEU A 177 -13.58 0.03 1.98
C LEU A 177 -14.54 0.79 2.89
N GLN A 178 -14.54 0.49 4.18
CA GLN A 178 -15.22 1.34 5.15
C GLN A 178 -14.56 2.72 5.19
N GLU A 179 -15.35 3.78 5.23
CA GLU A 179 -14.83 5.13 5.36
C GLU A 179 -14.28 5.38 6.77
N GLU A 180 -13.06 5.90 6.83
CA GLU A 180 -12.42 6.36 8.05
C GLU A 180 -12.78 7.83 8.30
N LEU A 181 -13.71 8.09 9.22
CA LEU A 181 -14.14 9.45 9.60
C LEU A 181 -13.16 10.11 10.57
N ASP A 182 -13.24 11.42 10.73
CA ASP A 182 -12.46 12.19 11.72
C ASP A 182 -10.95 11.96 11.66
N VAL A 183 -10.42 11.88 10.44
CA VAL A 183 -8.99 11.70 10.16
C VAL A 183 -8.33 12.97 9.62
N ILE A 184 -7.02 13.05 9.80
CA ILE A 184 -6.11 14.03 9.24
C ILE A 184 -5.24 13.29 8.23
N THR A 185 -5.18 13.83 7.02
CA THR A 185 -4.25 13.41 5.97
C THR A 185 -3.22 14.50 5.73
N TYR A 186 -2.06 14.14 5.20
CA TYR A 186 -1.04 15.10 4.81
C TYR A 186 -0.79 14.95 3.30
N PRO A 187 -0.90 16.04 2.52
CA PRO A 187 -0.56 16.00 1.11
C PRO A 187 0.89 15.57 0.93
N LEU A 188 1.14 14.66 -0.02
CA LEU A 188 2.49 14.18 -0.36
C LEU A 188 3.45 15.35 -0.69
N MET A 189 2.89 16.39 -1.29
CA MET A 189 3.54 17.62 -1.71
C MET A 189 4.17 18.42 -0.56
N ASP A 190 3.54 18.37 0.61
CA ASP A 190 3.97 19.11 1.80
C ASP A 190 5.05 18.32 2.58
N GLY A 191 5.21 17.04 2.25
CA GLY A 191 6.09 16.12 2.95
C GLY A 191 5.53 15.64 4.29
N CYS A 192 6.26 14.70 4.89
CA CYS A 192 5.95 14.13 6.18
C CYS A 192 6.30 15.12 7.28
N PRO A 193 5.37 15.45 8.19
CA PRO A 193 5.69 16.20 9.40
C PRO A 193 6.78 15.49 10.20
N SER A 194 7.72 16.25 10.75
CA SER A 194 8.90 15.69 11.42
C SER A 194 8.55 14.84 12.65
N ASP A 195 7.47 15.17 13.36
CA ASP A 195 6.95 14.43 14.50
C ASP A 195 6.31 13.09 14.13
N LYS A 196 6.02 12.85 12.84
CA LYS A 196 5.44 11.59 12.34
C LYS A 196 6.47 10.60 11.81
N ILE A 197 7.68 11.05 11.48
CA ILE A 197 8.69 10.21 10.81
C ILE A 197 9.06 8.98 11.66
N ASP A 198 9.26 9.17 12.97
CA ASP A 198 9.57 8.06 13.89
C ASP A 198 8.45 7.03 13.96
N PHE A 199 7.21 7.52 14.11
CA PHE A 199 6.02 6.67 14.17
C PHE A 199 5.88 5.85 12.88
N LEU A 200 6.05 6.47 11.72
CA LEU A 200 5.97 5.77 10.43
C LEU A 200 7.09 4.74 10.27
N LEU A 201 8.32 5.07 10.65
CA LEU A 201 9.42 4.10 10.61
C LEU A 201 9.13 2.87 11.48
N ARG A 202 8.53 3.09 12.67
CA ARG A 202 8.07 2.03 13.57
C ARG A 202 6.95 1.19 12.95
N CYS A 203 5.98 1.82 12.30
CA CYS A 203 4.92 1.12 11.57
C CYS A 203 5.48 0.24 10.46
N MET A 204 6.39 0.77 9.64
CA MET A 204 7.04 0.04 8.55
C MET A 204 7.82 -1.17 9.09
N ALA A 205 8.65 -0.98 10.12
CA ALA A 205 9.43 -2.07 10.73
C ALA A 205 8.52 -3.15 11.33
N GLY A 206 7.45 -2.76 12.03
CA GLY A 206 6.48 -3.69 12.60
C GLY A 206 5.73 -4.49 11.53
N MET A 207 5.34 -3.85 10.43
CA MET A 207 4.78 -4.54 9.27
C MET A 207 5.81 -5.53 8.69
N HIS A 208 7.03 -5.09 8.41
CA HIS A 208 8.04 -5.97 7.82
C HIS A 208 8.41 -7.16 8.72
N ALA A 209 8.52 -6.97 10.04
CA ALA A 209 8.75 -8.06 10.98
C ALA A 209 7.58 -9.06 10.98
N THR A 210 6.34 -8.56 11.01
CA THR A 210 5.12 -9.39 11.03
C THR A 210 5.02 -10.32 9.83
N PHE A 211 5.53 -9.89 8.68
CA PHE A 211 5.47 -10.63 7.42
C PHE A 211 6.79 -11.32 7.03
N TRP A 212 7.80 -11.28 7.90
CA TRP A 212 9.14 -11.76 7.58
C TRP A 212 9.18 -13.28 7.36
N GLY A 213 9.77 -13.72 6.25
CA GLY A 213 9.94 -15.13 5.88
C GLY A 213 8.63 -15.84 5.52
N LYS A 214 7.49 -15.14 5.50
CA LYS A 214 6.18 -15.75 5.28
C LYS A 214 5.81 -15.82 3.79
N SER A 215 6.76 -16.20 2.92
CA SER A 215 6.56 -16.26 1.47
C SER A 215 5.42 -17.19 1.05
N ASN A 216 5.11 -18.20 1.86
CA ASN A 216 4.02 -19.15 1.60
C ASN A 216 2.63 -18.51 1.46
N PHE A 217 2.39 -17.31 2.04
CA PHE A 217 1.13 -16.59 1.79
C PHE A 217 1.08 -15.95 0.40
N PHE A 218 2.24 -15.75 -0.23
CA PHE A 218 2.41 -15.05 -1.49
C PHE A 218 2.65 -16.02 -2.65
N ASP A 219 3.30 -17.15 -2.37
CA ASP A 219 3.62 -18.21 -3.33
C ASP A 219 2.50 -19.25 -3.40
N ASN A 220 1.33 -18.88 -3.94
CA ASN A 220 0.21 -19.81 -4.19
C ASN A 220 0.47 -20.80 -5.36
N ASN A 221 1.73 -21.00 -5.77
CA ASN A 221 2.12 -22.01 -6.75
C ASN A 221 2.11 -23.45 -6.19
N ASN A 222 1.29 -23.72 -5.17
CA ASN A 222 1.13 -25.07 -4.65
C ASN A 222 0.48 -25.96 -5.70
N ASN A 223 1.30 -26.89 -6.20
CA ASN A 223 1.14 -28.01 -7.15
C ASN A 223 -0.17 -28.83 -7.19
N ASN A 224 -1.28 -28.38 -6.61
CA ASN A 224 -2.59 -28.98 -6.84
C ASN A 224 -3.18 -28.46 -8.16
N ALA A 225 -2.58 -28.88 -9.27
CA ALA A 225 -2.97 -28.59 -10.65
C ALA A 225 -4.37 -29.09 -11.06
N ASN A 226 -5.21 -29.52 -10.11
CA ASN A 226 -6.54 -30.08 -10.35
C ASN A 226 -7.71 -29.19 -9.90
N ASN A 227 -7.46 -28.04 -9.28
CA ASN A 227 -8.53 -27.08 -9.00
C ASN A 227 -8.43 -25.89 -9.97
N ASN A 228 -9.42 -25.76 -10.85
CA ASN A 228 -9.61 -24.64 -11.78
C ASN A 228 -9.89 -23.29 -11.09
N ASN A 229 -9.55 -23.13 -9.81
CA ASN A 229 -9.66 -21.85 -9.14
C ASN A 229 -8.36 -21.10 -9.40
N ASN A 230 -8.49 -20.00 -10.14
CA ASN A 230 -7.41 -19.08 -10.50
C ASN A 230 -6.42 -18.91 -9.34
N ASN A 231 -5.13 -19.18 -9.57
CA ASN A 231 -4.08 -18.95 -8.57
C ASN A 231 -3.94 -17.44 -8.36
N VAL A 232 -4.71 -16.92 -7.42
CA VAL A 232 -4.69 -15.53 -6.99
C VAL A 232 -3.44 -15.34 -6.12
N SER A 233 -2.49 -14.53 -6.60
CA SER A 233 -1.26 -14.17 -5.88
C SER A 233 -0.98 -12.69 -6.03
N LEU A 234 -0.35 -12.10 -5.02
CA LEU A 234 0.13 -10.72 -5.12
C LEU A 234 1.18 -10.59 -6.22
N VAL A 235 1.38 -9.35 -6.66
CA VAL A 235 2.42 -9.06 -7.64
C VAL A 235 3.79 -9.46 -7.08
N ALA A 236 4.60 -10.07 -7.95
CA ALA A 236 5.90 -10.60 -7.57
C ALA A 236 6.91 -9.52 -7.13
N THR A 237 6.67 -8.26 -7.52
CA THR A 237 7.54 -7.13 -7.23
C THR A 237 6.70 -5.95 -6.75
N ALA A 238 7.02 -5.47 -5.55
CA ALA A 238 6.30 -4.38 -4.92
C ALA A 238 6.71 -3.01 -5.50
N GLY A 239 5.74 -2.12 -5.71
CA GLY A 239 5.95 -0.77 -6.25
C GLY A 239 5.90 -0.70 -7.77
N MET A 240 5.20 0.30 -8.31
CA MET A 240 4.97 0.47 -9.75
C MET A 240 6.29 0.58 -10.54
N GLY A 241 7.20 1.44 -10.10
CA GLY A 241 8.49 1.62 -10.78
C GLY A 241 9.42 0.41 -10.68
N GLN A 242 9.28 -0.40 -9.63
CA GLN A 242 10.09 -1.63 -9.47
C GLN A 242 9.71 -2.70 -10.50
N ARG A 243 8.48 -2.65 -11.04
CA ARG A 243 8.01 -3.56 -12.10
C ARG A 243 8.54 -3.26 -13.49
N LEU A 244 9.21 -2.12 -13.70
CA LEU A 244 9.86 -1.87 -14.99
C LEU A 244 10.86 -3.01 -15.28
N PRO A 245 10.81 -3.63 -16.47
CA PRO A 245 11.78 -4.64 -16.87
C PRO A 245 13.22 -4.14 -16.68
N PRO A 246 14.16 -4.99 -16.22
CA PRO A 246 15.55 -4.58 -15.97
C PRO A 246 16.21 -3.89 -17.16
N LEU A 247 15.95 -4.42 -18.36
CA LEU A 247 16.45 -3.90 -19.62
C LEU A 247 15.89 -2.50 -19.94
N GLN A 248 14.62 -2.26 -19.60
CA GLN A 248 13.97 -0.95 -19.77
C GLN A 248 14.57 0.08 -18.81
N LYS A 249 14.74 -0.28 -17.53
CA LYS A 249 15.37 0.61 -16.54
C LYS A 249 16.77 1.02 -16.98
N GLU A 250 17.58 0.07 -17.45
CA GLU A 250 18.93 0.33 -17.97
C GLU A 250 18.91 1.27 -19.18
N GLY A 251 18.05 1.01 -20.18
CA GLY A 251 17.98 1.83 -21.39
C GLY A 251 17.45 3.24 -21.13
N LEU A 252 16.43 3.38 -20.28
CA LEU A 252 15.88 4.67 -19.87
C LEU A 252 16.91 5.47 -19.06
N PHE A 253 17.62 4.83 -18.13
CA PHE A 253 18.66 5.50 -17.37
C PHE A 253 19.76 6.04 -18.29
N ILE A 254 20.34 5.19 -19.14
CA ILE A 254 21.43 5.56 -20.06
C ILE A 254 21.05 6.72 -20.98
N SER A 255 19.78 6.80 -21.39
CA SER A 255 19.30 7.84 -22.31
C SER A 255 18.89 9.13 -21.63
N SER A 256 18.57 9.11 -20.34
CA SER A 256 17.84 10.21 -19.68
C SER A 256 18.58 10.87 -18.51
N TRP A 257 19.58 10.21 -17.90
CA TRP A 257 20.23 10.72 -16.67
C TRP A 257 20.84 12.12 -16.84
N GLN A 258 21.41 12.42 -18.01
CA GLN A 258 22.03 13.74 -18.28
C GLN A 258 20.97 14.84 -18.32
N GLU A 259 19.82 14.59 -18.98
CA GLU A 259 18.70 15.53 -19.04
C GLU A 259 18.17 15.82 -17.61
N THR A 260 18.02 14.79 -16.79
CA THR A 260 17.60 14.92 -15.39
C THR A 260 18.57 15.82 -14.60
N ILE A 261 19.87 15.58 -14.70
CA ILE A 261 20.88 16.38 -13.98
C ILE A 261 20.93 17.82 -14.50
N ASP A 262 20.87 18.02 -15.81
CA ASP A 262 20.90 19.36 -16.40
C ASP A 262 19.66 20.17 -15.98
N TYR A 263 18.49 19.52 -15.91
CA TYR A 263 17.29 20.14 -15.38
C TYR A 263 17.45 20.55 -13.92
N LEU A 264 17.99 19.68 -13.07
CA LEU A 264 18.26 20.00 -11.66
C LEU A 264 19.27 21.14 -11.51
N ARG A 265 20.31 21.20 -12.36
CA ARG A 265 21.27 22.30 -12.39
C ARG A 265 20.60 23.62 -12.76
N LEU A 266 19.59 23.62 -13.63
CA LEU A 266 18.82 24.84 -13.91
C LEU A 266 17.99 25.31 -12.71
N GLN A 267 17.64 24.40 -11.80
CA GLN A 267 16.95 24.71 -10.54
C GLN A 267 17.95 25.08 -9.42
N ASN A 268 19.02 25.84 -9.74
CA ASN A 268 20.17 26.19 -8.88
C ASN A 268 19.87 26.58 -7.42
N GLU A 269 18.66 26.99 -7.08
CA GLU A 269 18.24 27.26 -5.70
C GLU A 269 18.07 26.00 -4.85
N LEU A 270 18.02 24.83 -5.49
CA LEU A 270 17.70 23.57 -4.82
C LEU A 270 18.96 22.80 -4.44
N VAL A 271 19.97 22.62 -5.30
CA VAL A 271 21.06 21.65 -5.04
C VAL A 271 22.44 22.30 -5.07
N ASP A 272 23.27 21.99 -4.06
CA ASP A 272 24.66 22.46 -3.98
C ASP A 272 25.49 21.92 -5.16
N THR A 273 26.43 22.73 -5.66
CA THR A 273 27.27 22.38 -6.82
C THR A 273 28.06 21.09 -6.60
N ASP A 274 28.64 20.90 -5.40
CA ASP A 274 29.42 19.70 -5.07
C ASP A 274 28.56 18.42 -5.13
N VAL A 275 27.28 18.53 -4.74
CA VAL A 275 26.32 17.43 -4.77
C VAL A 275 25.91 17.09 -6.21
N ILE A 276 25.76 18.11 -7.07
CA ILE A 276 25.54 17.94 -8.51
C ILE A 276 26.75 17.29 -9.20
N ASP A 277 27.96 17.71 -8.86
CA ASP A 277 29.19 17.13 -9.42
C ASP A 277 29.35 15.66 -9.00
N PHE A 278 29.06 15.35 -7.73
CA PHE A 278 29.02 13.97 -7.23
C PHE A 278 28.07 13.09 -8.05
N ILE A 279 26.80 13.49 -8.20
CA ILE A 279 25.84 12.66 -8.94
C ILE A 279 26.16 12.60 -10.43
N THR A 280 26.72 13.66 -11.02
CA THR A 280 27.19 13.65 -12.41
C THR A 280 28.25 12.57 -12.60
N ASN A 281 29.26 12.53 -11.73
CA ASN A 281 30.32 11.53 -11.78
C ASN A 281 29.81 10.10 -11.55
N LEU A 282 28.91 9.93 -10.58
CA LEU A 282 28.30 8.63 -10.29
C LEU A 282 27.45 8.14 -11.48
N SER A 283 26.61 8.98 -12.06
CA SER A 283 25.76 8.62 -13.20
C SER A 283 26.56 8.34 -14.46
N GLN A 284 27.62 9.11 -14.71
CA GLN A 284 28.57 8.82 -15.77
C GLN A 284 29.20 7.43 -15.59
N LYS A 285 29.59 7.06 -14.36
CA LYS A 285 30.12 5.73 -14.05
C LYS A 285 29.06 4.64 -14.24
N LEU A 286 27.85 4.83 -13.70
CA LEU A 286 26.73 3.88 -13.83
C LEU A 286 26.41 3.62 -15.31
N SER A 287 26.48 4.64 -16.17
CA SER A 287 26.23 4.49 -17.61
C SER A 287 27.21 3.55 -18.35
N THR A 288 28.32 3.16 -17.69
CA THR A 288 29.32 2.21 -18.19
C THR A 288 29.19 0.81 -17.60
N LEU A 289 28.24 0.58 -16.68
CA LEU A 289 28.01 -0.69 -16.01
C LEU A 289 26.73 -1.36 -16.51
N LYS A 290 26.62 -2.68 -16.30
CA LYS A 290 25.45 -3.49 -16.63
C LYS A 290 24.36 -3.31 -15.57
N LEU A 291 23.58 -2.24 -15.70
CA LEU A 291 22.64 -1.80 -14.66
C LEU A 291 21.45 -2.74 -14.46
N ARG A 292 21.08 -3.56 -15.45
CA ARG A 292 20.02 -4.59 -15.27
C ARG A 292 20.29 -5.53 -14.09
N ASN A 293 21.56 -5.76 -13.73
CA ASN A 293 21.93 -6.60 -12.59
C ASN A 293 21.54 -5.98 -11.24
N ILE A 294 21.35 -4.65 -11.16
CA ILE A 294 20.90 -3.97 -9.93
C ILE A 294 19.50 -4.46 -9.54
N HIS A 295 18.62 -4.70 -10.52
CA HIS A 295 17.29 -5.24 -10.26
C HIS A 295 17.38 -6.61 -9.55
N ASP A 296 18.23 -7.51 -10.07
CA ASP A 296 18.43 -8.83 -9.47
C ASP A 296 19.04 -8.72 -8.07
N MET A 297 19.96 -7.78 -7.84
CA MET A 297 20.53 -7.54 -6.51
C MET A 297 19.50 -7.07 -5.49
N VAL A 298 18.48 -6.30 -5.89
CA VAL A 298 17.38 -5.90 -5.01
C VAL A 298 16.44 -7.08 -4.76
N HIS A 299 15.94 -7.70 -5.83
CA HIS A 299 14.85 -8.67 -5.76
C HIS A 299 15.29 -10.09 -5.44
N ARG A 300 16.58 -10.40 -5.30
CA ARG A 300 17.04 -11.67 -4.70
C ARG A 300 16.79 -11.73 -3.19
N HIS A 301 16.43 -10.62 -2.56
CA HIS A 301 16.23 -10.47 -1.11
C HIS A 301 14.75 -10.30 -0.74
N ARG A 302 13.86 -11.08 -1.36
CA ARG A 302 12.43 -11.07 -1.03
C ARG A 302 12.20 -11.80 0.28
N VAL A 303 11.89 -11.04 1.32
CA VAL A 303 11.82 -11.60 2.68
C VAL A 303 10.60 -11.13 3.45
N THR A 304 9.86 -10.13 2.97
CA THR A 304 8.67 -9.62 3.67
C THR A 304 7.63 -9.08 2.69
N CYS A 305 6.41 -8.87 3.18
CA CYS A 305 5.45 -7.98 2.56
C CYS A 305 5.98 -6.54 2.56
N VAL A 306 5.95 -5.89 1.39
CA VAL A 306 6.37 -4.53 1.12
C VAL A 306 5.17 -3.78 0.55
N HIS A 307 4.86 -2.61 1.08
CA HIS A 307 3.73 -1.78 0.65
C HIS A 307 3.87 -1.36 -0.82
N GLY A 308 5.07 -0.96 -1.24
CA GLY A 308 5.41 -0.58 -2.61
C GLY A 308 5.16 0.89 -2.95
N ASP A 309 4.32 1.56 -2.16
CA ASP A 309 4.02 3.00 -2.23
C ASP A 309 3.94 3.63 -0.83
N TYR A 310 4.94 3.33 0.01
CA TYR A 310 4.91 3.75 1.42
C TYR A 310 5.23 5.24 1.57
N HIS A 311 4.19 6.08 1.67
CA HIS A 311 4.35 7.52 1.84
C HIS A 311 3.26 8.16 2.72
N ILE A 312 3.52 9.36 3.25
CA ILE A 312 2.64 10.04 4.23
C ILE A 312 1.20 10.22 3.75
N ALA A 313 0.95 10.41 2.45
CA ALA A 313 -0.41 10.58 1.93
C ALA A 313 -1.26 9.30 1.97
N ASN A 314 -0.64 8.13 2.20
CA ASN A 314 -1.31 6.84 2.37
C ASN A 314 -1.60 6.54 3.86
N TRP A 315 -1.51 7.56 4.72
CA TRP A 315 -1.78 7.46 6.15
C TRP A 315 -2.97 8.34 6.56
N LEU A 316 -3.93 7.74 7.25
CA LEU A 316 -5.05 8.40 7.87
C LEU A 316 -4.83 8.47 9.38
N PHE A 317 -4.56 9.66 9.92
CA PHE A 317 -4.30 9.84 11.35
C PHE A 317 -5.59 10.26 12.07
N PRO A 318 -5.94 9.71 13.23
CA PRO A 318 -7.08 10.20 13.99
C PRO A 318 -6.91 11.67 14.35
N THR A 319 -8.00 12.43 14.30
CA THR A 319 -8.02 13.77 14.90
C THR A 319 -7.82 13.64 16.42
N ASN A 320 -7.24 14.67 17.04
CA ASN A 320 -6.79 14.68 18.45
C ASN A 320 -7.85 14.30 19.51
N ASN A 321 -9.12 14.15 19.12
CA ASN A 321 -10.22 13.78 19.99
C ASN A 321 -10.24 12.27 20.33
N ASP A 322 -9.59 11.42 19.54
CA ASP A 322 -9.55 9.96 19.76
C ASP A 322 -8.12 9.44 19.78
N GLN A 323 -7.47 9.55 20.96
CA GLN A 323 -6.11 9.05 21.17
C GLN A 323 -6.03 7.51 21.23
N GLN A 324 -7.16 6.81 21.29
CA GLN A 324 -7.19 5.34 21.37
C GLN A 324 -7.23 4.70 19.99
N ARG A 325 -7.77 5.41 19.00
CA ARG A 325 -7.79 4.93 17.62
C ARG A 325 -6.37 4.93 17.04
N LYS A 326 -6.04 3.85 16.33
CA LYS A 326 -4.78 3.73 15.62
C LYS A 326 -4.86 4.47 14.27
N PRO A 327 -3.75 5.05 13.78
CA PRO A 327 -3.65 5.47 12.39
C PRO A 327 -3.89 4.31 11.43
N VAL A 328 -4.44 4.61 10.26
CA VAL A 328 -4.77 3.62 9.24
C VAL A 328 -3.84 3.77 8.04
N LEU A 329 -3.18 2.69 7.63
CA LEU A 329 -2.42 2.62 6.38
C LEU A 329 -3.34 2.11 5.27
N ILE A 330 -3.34 2.78 4.12
CA ILE A 330 -4.22 2.49 2.98
C ILE A 330 -3.43 2.36 1.67
N ASP A 331 -4.10 1.95 0.59
CA ASP A 331 -3.58 1.85 -0.79
C ASP A 331 -2.50 0.78 -1.02
N PHE A 332 -2.87 -0.48 -0.77
CA PHE A 332 -2.00 -1.65 -0.97
C PHE A 332 -1.95 -2.11 -2.44
N ALA A 333 -2.31 -1.24 -3.39
CA ALA A 333 -2.40 -1.55 -4.81
C ALA A 333 -1.05 -1.97 -5.45
N THR A 334 0.06 -1.58 -4.84
CA THR A 334 1.40 -1.94 -5.32
C THR A 334 2.14 -2.91 -4.38
N THR A 335 1.43 -3.49 -3.41
CA THR A 335 2.02 -4.38 -2.41
C THR A 335 2.47 -5.72 -2.99
N GLY A 336 3.59 -6.24 -2.50
CA GLY A 336 4.14 -7.52 -2.92
C GLY A 336 5.12 -8.10 -1.90
N PHE A 337 5.58 -9.33 -2.13
CA PHE A 337 6.62 -9.94 -1.30
C PHE A 337 8.00 -9.62 -1.85
N ASP A 338 8.76 -8.75 -1.17
CA ASP A 338 9.99 -8.19 -1.72
C ASP A 338 11.00 -7.78 -0.64
N ASN A 339 12.01 -7.02 -1.06
CA ASN A 339 13.06 -6.46 -0.22
C ASN A 339 12.52 -5.27 0.62
N PRO A 340 12.63 -5.31 1.96
CA PRO A 340 12.09 -4.27 2.85
C PRO A 340 12.69 -2.88 2.59
N MET A 341 13.87 -2.81 1.97
CA MET A 341 14.55 -1.55 1.69
C MET A 341 13.83 -0.75 0.60
N ILE A 342 12.94 -1.35 -0.18
CA ILE A 342 12.12 -0.64 -1.17
C ILE A 342 11.25 0.41 -0.46
N ASP A 343 10.47 0.01 0.56
CA ASP A 343 9.62 0.92 1.33
C ASP A 343 10.45 1.95 2.09
N LEU A 344 11.56 1.55 2.72
CA LEU A 344 12.42 2.47 3.48
C LEU A 344 13.00 3.56 2.59
N VAL A 345 13.58 3.18 1.44
CA VAL A 345 14.14 4.13 0.48
C VAL A 345 13.05 5.03 -0.08
N PHE A 346 11.92 4.46 -0.49
CA PHE A 346 10.80 5.23 -1.05
C PHE A 346 10.27 6.24 -0.03
N PHE A 347 10.05 5.83 1.22
CA PHE A 347 9.62 6.71 2.30
C PHE A 347 10.58 7.87 2.52
N LEU A 348 11.88 7.59 2.68
CA LEU A 348 12.89 8.63 2.90
C LEU A 348 12.88 9.64 1.75
N VAL A 349 12.91 9.18 0.51
CA VAL A 349 13.08 10.03 -0.68
C VAL A 349 11.81 10.78 -1.07
N VAL A 350 10.64 10.15 -0.91
CA VAL A 350 9.36 10.70 -1.37
C VAL A 350 8.65 11.49 -0.27
N SER A 351 8.74 11.04 0.99
CA SER A 351 7.98 11.64 2.09
C SER A 351 8.80 12.56 2.98
N THR A 352 10.08 12.30 3.24
CA THR A 352 10.78 13.03 4.33
C THR A 352 11.48 14.32 3.87
N ASN A 353 12.20 15.01 4.75
CA ASN A 353 12.95 16.22 4.41
C ASN A 353 14.45 15.93 4.21
N ASP A 354 15.15 16.94 3.71
CA ASP A 354 16.58 16.86 3.38
C ASP A 354 17.45 16.42 4.55
N THR A 355 17.17 16.94 5.75
CA THR A 355 17.92 16.59 6.96
C THR A 355 17.80 15.10 7.27
N VAL A 356 16.62 14.54 7.13
CA VAL A 356 16.38 13.11 7.35
C VAL A 356 17.11 12.26 6.31
N VAL A 357 17.03 12.66 5.04
CA VAL A 357 17.64 11.91 3.94
C VAL A 357 19.17 11.98 3.95
N SER A 358 19.77 13.12 4.27
CA SER A 358 21.22 13.24 4.46
C SER A 358 21.73 12.37 5.62
N ASN A 359 20.84 11.98 6.55
CA ASN A 359 21.14 11.08 7.66
C ASN A 359 20.56 9.67 7.43
N SER A 360 20.34 9.26 6.18
CA SER A 360 19.73 7.95 5.88
C SER A 360 20.40 6.75 6.55
N PRO A 361 21.73 6.69 6.75
CA PRO A 361 22.35 5.58 7.49
C PRO A 361 21.86 5.46 8.94
N LEU A 362 21.59 6.58 9.62
CA LEU A 362 21.03 6.58 10.99
C LEU A 362 19.59 6.07 11.01
N PHE A 363 18.80 6.42 10.00
CA PHE A 363 17.43 5.91 9.87
C PHE A 363 17.39 4.42 9.53
N LEU A 364 18.37 3.92 8.77
CA LEU A 364 18.54 2.49 8.55
C LEU A 364 18.91 1.73 9.84
N GLU A 365 19.82 2.27 10.64
CA GLU A 365 20.16 1.72 11.96
C GLU A 365 18.94 1.63 12.87
N LYS A 366 18.20 2.74 12.94
CA LYS A 366 16.95 2.80 13.71
C LYS A 366 15.89 1.84 13.19
N TYR A 367 15.74 1.72 11.87
CA TYR A 367 14.86 0.73 11.26
C TYR A 367 15.25 -0.70 11.67
N TYR A 368 16.55 -1.02 11.66
CA TYR A 368 17.04 -2.34 12.11
C TYR A 368 16.72 -2.58 13.59
N GLU A 369 16.97 -1.61 14.47
CA GLU A 369 16.62 -1.72 15.89
C GLU A 369 15.14 -2.00 16.10
N LEU A 370 14.26 -1.26 15.40
CA LEU A 370 12.82 -1.45 15.46
C LEU A 370 12.40 -2.82 14.89
N LEU A 371 13.03 -3.27 13.80
CA LEU A 371 12.76 -4.58 13.20
C LEU A 371 13.05 -5.71 14.20
N ILE A 372 14.18 -5.61 14.93
CA ILE A 372 14.56 -6.55 15.99
C ILE A 372 13.67 -6.41 17.23
N GLU A 373 13.21 -5.21 17.56
CA GLU A 373 12.25 -4.97 18.66
C GLU A 373 10.95 -5.73 18.40
N TYR A 374 10.43 -5.70 17.17
CA TYR A 374 9.19 -6.39 16.79
C TYR A 374 9.35 -7.91 16.64
N ASP A 375 10.49 -8.40 16.13
CA ASP A 375 10.80 -9.82 16.12
C ASP A 375 12.28 -10.07 16.50
N PRO A 376 12.57 -10.36 17.79
CA PRO A 376 13.92 -10.63 18.26
C PRO A 376 14.59 -11.84 17.59
N ASN A 377 13.83 -12.76 16.99
CA ASN A 377 14.42 -13.93 16.31
C ASN A 377 15.16 -13.54 15.03
N LEU A 378 14.84 -12.38 14.45
CA LEU A 378 15.47 -11.88 13.24
C LEU A 378 16.96 -11.61 13.40
N VAL A 379 17.48 -11.40 14.62
CA VAL A 379 18.92 -11.23 14.87
C VAL A 379 19.73 -12.42 14.34
N SER A 380 19.13 -13.62 14.32
CA SER A 380 19.78 -14.83 13.79
C SER A 380 19.81 -14.90 12.26
N THR A 381 18.93 -14.16 11.58
CA THR A 381 18.71 -14.23 10.13
C THR A 381 19.27 -13.02 9.39
N ILE A 382 19.20 -11.84 10.01
CA ILE A 382 19.61 -10.57 9.41
C ILE A 382 20.40 -9.71 10.38
N ASN A 383 21.45 -9.06 9.88
CA ASN A 383 22.25 -8.09 10.63
C ASN A 383 22.32 -6.75 9.89
N LEU A 384 22.74 -5.71 10.61
CA LEU A 384 22.83 -4.35 10.08
C LEU A 384 23.75 -4.24 8.85
N THR A 385 24.86 -4.99 8.79
CA THR A 385 25.77 -4.96 7.63
C THR A 385 25.07 -5.46 6.37
N THR A 386 24.29 -6.54 6.48
CA THR A 386 23.49 -7.05 5.36
C THR A 386 22.41 -6.06 4.93
N LEU A 387 21.72 -5.41 5.87
CA LEU A 387 20.73 -4.38 5.53
C LEU A 387 21.37 -3.15 4.87
N ARG A 388 22.57 -2.73 5.27
CA ARG A 388 23.33 -1.65 4.59
C ARG A 388 23.63 -1.98 3.12
N GLU A 389 23.97 -3.24 2.84
CA GLU A 389 24.15 -3.71 1.46
C GLU A 389 22.83 -3.63 0.68
N TRP A 390 21.74 -4.18 1.24
CA TRP A 390 20.42 -4.16 0.61
C TRP A 390 19.91 -2.74 0.36
N PHE A 391 20.12 -1.85 1.33
CA PHE A 391 19.73 -0.45 1.26
C PHE A 391 20.45 0.27 0.12
N SER A 392 21.74 0.01 -0.06
CA SER A 392 22.53 0.59 -1.16
C SER A 392 22.01 0.16 -2.53
N TRP A 393 21.63 -1.11 -2.68
CA TRP A 393 21.03 -1.61 -3.93
C TRP A 393 19.63 -1.05 -4.18
N ALA A 394 18.80 -0.98 -3.14
CA ALA A 394 17.46 -0.40 -3.24
C ALA A 394 17.52 1.09 -3.60
N LEU A 395 18.47 1.84 -3.03
CA LEU A 395 18.77 3.22 -3.42
C LEU A 395 19.14 3.32 -4.90
N LEU A 396 20.12 2.54 -5.38
CA LEU A 396 20.50 2.56 -6.79
C LEU A 396 19.32 2.25 -7.72
N CYS A 397 18.51 1.24 -7.39
CA CYS A 397 17.34 0.88 -8.18
C CYS A 397 16.31 2.02 -8.20
N GLN A 398 16.02 2.64 -7.03
CA GLN A 398 15.11 3.77 -6.96
C GLN A 398 15.63 4.99 -7.73
N TYR A 399 16.95 5.22 -7.74
CA TYR A 399 17.55 6.31 -8.52
C TYR A 399 17.31 6.10 -10.01
N MET A 400 17.52 4.88 -10.49
CA MET A 400 17.26 4.52 -11.88
C MET A 400 15.79 4.71 -12.27
N ILE A 401 14.87 4.32 -11.38
CA ILE A 401 13.43 4.50 -11.57
C ILE A 401 13.08 5.99 -11.65
N LEU A 402 13.61 6.81 -10.74
CA LEU A 402 13.35 8.25 -10.76
C LEU A 402 13.86 8.88 -12.06
N VAL A 403 15.08 8.58 -12.50
CA VAL A 403 15.60 9.05 -13.80
C VAL A 403 14.71 8.59 -14.97
N ALA A 404 14.21 7.35 -14.93
CA ALA A 404 13.36 6.82 -15.98
C ALA A 404 12.00 7.55 -16.08
N TYR A 405 11.41 7.91 -14.94
CA TYR A 405 10.10 8.57 -14.88
C TYR A 405 10.16 10.11 -14.87
N ASP A 406 11.33 10.69 -14.61
CA ASP A 406 11.54 12.13 -14.40
C ASP A 406 10.95 13.01 -15.52
N ARG A 407 11.22 12.66 -16.79
CA ARG A 407 10.65 13.39 -17.93
C ARG A 407 9.13 13.33 -17.98
N MET A 408 8.55 12.15 -17.72
CA MET A 408 7.11 11.96 -17.74
C MET A 408 6.43 12.72 -16.59
N CYS A 409 7.00 12.67 -15.38
CA CYS A 409 6.51 13.43 -14.23
C CYS A 409 6.53 14.94 -14.50
N ARG A 410 7.58 15.47 -15.14
CA ARG A 410 7.61 16.86 -15.58
C ARG A 410 6.49 17.19 -16.55
N GLN A 411 6.27 16.36 -17.57
CA GLN A 411 5.22 16.58 -18.57
C GLN A 411 3.83 16.56 -17.93
N ILE A 412 3.58 15.63 -17.00
CA ILE A 412 2.33 15.59 -16.23
C ILE A 412 2.13 16.89 -15.46
N ALA A 413 3.17 17.39 -14.78
CA ALA A 413 3.10 18.65 -14.06
C ALA A 413 2.87 19.84 -15.01
N GLU A 414 3.53 19.88 -16.17
CA GLU A 414 3.37 20.93 -17.19
C GLU A 414 1.95 20.98 -17.77
N MET A 415 1.30 19.82 -17.89
CA MET A 415 -0.08 19.69 -18.36
C MET A 415 -1.13 20.13 -17.33
N GLU A 416 -0.75 20.33 -16.06
CA GLU A 416 -1.65 20.86 -15.04
C GLU A 416 -2.08 22.30 -15.38
N ARG A 417 -3.40 22.49 -15.38
CA ARG A 417 -4.06 23.73 -15.79
C ARG A 417 -4.00 24.77 -14.69
N ASP A 418 -4.10 24.33 -13.43
CA ASP A 418 -3.97 25.22 -12.28
C ASP A 418 -2.50 25.57 -12.04
N GLU A 419 -2.16 26.85 -12.16
CA GLU A 419 -0.77 27.31 -12.06
C GLU A 419 -0.14 27.02 -10.69
N ARG A 420 -0.93 27.10 -9.60
CA ARG A 420 -0.42 26.82 -8.25
C ARG A 420 -0.14 25.34 -8.08
N LYS A 421 -1.06 24.46 -8.53
CA LYS A 421 -0.85 23.01 -8.53
C LYS A 421 0.34 22.61 -9.39
N ARG A 422 0.44 23.15 -10.61
CA ARG A 422 1.59 22.94 -11.51
C ARG A 422 2.91 23.30 -10.83
N LYS A 423 3.01 24.50 -10.25
CA LYS A 423 4.23 24.95 -9.54
C LYS A 423 4.55 24.05 -8.36
N SER A 424 3.53 23.63 -7.61
CA SER A 424 3.70 22.70 -6.49
C SER A 424 4.25 21.35 -6.99
N GLN A 425 3.63 20.75 -8.01
CA GLN A 425 4.03 19.47 -8.63
C GLN A 425 5.48 19.51 -9.13
N ILE A 426 5.84 20.53 -9.92
CA ILE A 426 7.22 20.73 -10.40
C ILE A 426 8.18 20.79 -9.21
N ARG A 427 7.87 21.60 -8.19
CA ARG A 427 8.73 21.74 -7.01
C ARG A 427 8.89 20.42 -6.24
N HIS A 428 7.82 19.64 -6.07
CA HIS A 428 7.89 18.35 -5.41
C HIS A 428 8.76 17.36 -6.17
N PHE A 429 8.58 17.22 -7.49
CA PHE A 429 9.43 16.32 -8.28
C PHE A 429 10.91 16.73 -8.21
N CYS A 430 11.21 18.02 -8.26
CA CYS A 430 12.57 18.52 -8.01
C CYS A 430 13.08 18.14 -6.61
N ASN A 431 12.26 18.30 -5.57
CA ASN A 431 12.63 17.95 -4.20
C ASN A 431 12.84 16.44 -4.03
N VAL A 432 12.03 15.58 -4.66
CA VAL A 432 12.20 14.13 -4.68
C VAL A 432 13.54 13.75 -5.30
N ASN A 433 13.84 14.27 -6.50
CA ASN A 433 15.11 14.04 -7.17
C ASN A 433 16.30 14.53 -6.34
N ARG A 434 16.19 15.72 -5.73
CA ARG A 434 17.21 16.26 -4.84
C ARG A 434 17.45 15.37 -3.62
N ARG A 435 16.38 14.96 -2.93
CA ARG A 435 16.46 14.04 -1.78
C ARG A 435 17.10 12.73 -2.21
N MET A 436 16.75 12.19 -3.38
CA MET A 436 17.41 11.00 -3.91
C MET A 436 18.93 11.18 -4.01
N ILE A 437 19.39 12.32 -4.54
CA ILE A 437 20.83 12.60 -4.66
C ILE A 437 21.49 12.72 -3.28
N LEU A 438 20.84 13.38 -2.31
CA LEU A 438 21.35 13.44 -0.94
C LEU A 438 21.45 12.05 -0.30
N ALA A 439 20.48 11.17 -0.55
CA ALA A 439 20.51 9.79 -0.09
C ALA A 439 21.70 9.05 -0.70
N MET A 440 21.90 9.19 -2.02
CA MET A 440 23.07 8.62 -2.71
C MET A 440 24.39 9.16 -2.15
N ASN A 441 24.46 10.45 -1.85
CA ASN A 441 25.67 11.09 -1.30
C ASN A 441 25.95 10.69 0.17
N SER A 442 24.95 10.17 0.88
CA SER A 442 25.11 9.67 2.25
C SER A 442 25.71 8.26 2.34
N ILE A 443 25.85 7.57 1.20
CA ILE A 443 26.47 6.26 1.13
C ILE A 443 27.96 6.41 0.82
N ASP A 444 28.79 5.94 1.74
CA ASP A 444 30.22 5.88 1.55
C ASP A 444 30.61 4.77 0.55
N ASN A 445 31.69 5.02 -0.19
CA ASN A 445 32.41 3.99 -0.93
C ASN A 445 31.61 3.28 -2.05
N TRP A 446 30.82 4.04 -2.82
CA TRP A 446 30.20 3.56 -4.06
C TRP A 446 31.19 2.85 -4.99
N ASP A 447 32.46 3.28 -5.01
CA ASP A 447 33.49 2.62 -5.80
C ASP A 447 33.66 1.15 -5.45
N SER A 448 33.73 0.80 -4.16
CA SER A 448 33.78 -0.60 -3.74
C SER A 448 32.47 -1.34 -3.99
N ILE A 449 31.31 -0.69 -3.82
CA ILE A 449 30.01 -1.35 -4.03
C ILE A 449 29.86 -1.74 -5.51
N LEU A 450 30.11 -0.79 -6.41
CA LEU A 450 29.94 -0.98 -7.84
C LEU A 450 30.98 -1.94 -8.42
N SER A 451 32.26 -1.80 -8.05
CA SER A 451 33.35 -2.61 -8.63
C SER A 451 33.30 -4.08 -8.23
N LYS A 452 32.74 -4.41 -7.07
CA LYS A 452 32.63 -5.81 -6.61
C LYS A 452 31.46 -6.57 -7.24
N SER A 453 30.45 -5.84 -7.71
CA SER A 453 29.13 -6.42 -7.95
C SER A 453 28.58 -6.18 -9.36
N LEU A 454 29.13 -5.22 -10.12
CA LEU A 454 28.65 -4.90 -11.46
C LEU A 454 29.77 -5.00 -12.49
N GLU A 455 29.47 -5.71 -13.58
CA GLU A 455 30.34 -5.81 -14.74
C GLU A 455 30.19 -4.58 -15.65
N PRO A 456 31.24 -4.21 -16.41
CA PRO A 456 31.11 -3.24 -17.48
C PRO A 456 30.10 -3.70 -18.53
N THR A 457 29.26 -2.79 -19.02
CA THR A 457 28.36 -3.09 -20.14
C THR A 457 29.07 -2.95 -21.50
N THR A 458 28.78 -3.87 -22.41
CA THR A 458 29.29 -3.82 -23.79
C THR A 458 28.56 -2.77 -24.64
N ILE A 459 29.05 -2.52 -25.86
CA ILE A 459 28.36 -1.61 -26.79
C ILE A 459 27.06 -2.27 -27.27
N GLU A 460 27.09 -3.58 -27.50
CA GLU A 460 25.97 -4.40 -27.96
C GLU A 460 24.84 -4.45 -26.93
N GLU A 461 25.15 -4.68 -25.65
CA GLU A 461 24.17 -4.68 -24.57
C GLU A 461 23.51 -3.31 -24.37
N ARG A 462 24.28 -2.22 -24.49
CA ARG A 462 23.71 -0.86 -24.45
C ARG A 462 22.78 -0.58 -25.62
N ARG A 463 23.15 -1.07 -26.81
CA ARG A 463 22.30 -0.97 -27.99
C ARG A 463 21.01 -1.76 -27.80
N GLU A 464 21.09 -2.96 -27.26
CA GLU A 464 19.94 -3.79 -26.90
C GLU A 464 19.00 -3.05 -25.93
N ALA A 465 19.53 -2.50 -24.83
CA ALA A 465 18.74 -1.77 -23.84
C ALA A 465 18.00 -0.56 -24.44
N ARG A 466 18.66 0.19 -25.33
CA ARG A 466 18.04 1.30 -26.05
C ARG A 466 16.93 0.85 -27.00
N LEU A 467 17.20 -0.17 -27.81
CA LEU A 467 16.20 -0.73 -28.74
C LEU A 467 14.98 -1.26 -27.99
N PHE A 468 15.18 -1.87 -26.81
CA PHE A 468 14.08 -2.31 -25.96
C PHE A 468 13.17 -1.15 -25.54
N CYS A 469 13.75 -0.01 -25.14
CA CYS A 469 12.98 1.18 -24.75
C CYS A 469 12.26 1.85 -25.93
N GLU A 470 12.83 1.79 -27.12
CA GLU A 470 12.18 2.27 -28.35
C GLU A 470 10.94 1.43 -28.71
N GLN A 471 10.98 0.12 -28.40
CA GLN A 471 9.91 -0.84 -28.68
C GLN A 471 8.88 -0.94 -27.55
N THR A 472 9.28 -0.60 -26.33
CA THR A 472 8.47 -0.72 -25.12
C THR A 472 8.31 0.66 -24.52
N PRO A 473 7.26 1.42 -24.92
CA PRO A 473 7.04 2.75 -24.37
C PRO A 473 6.85 2.65 -22.85
N LEU A 474 7.32 3.67 -22.14
CA LEU A 474 7.04 3.81 -20.72
C LEU A 474 5.54 4.07 -20.56
N VAL A 475 4.84 3.13 -19.91
CA VAL A 475 3.42 3.26 -19.58
C VAL A 475 3.31 3.55 -18.09
N ILE A 476 2.32 4.38 -17.74
CA ILE A 476 1.92 4.64 -16.34
C ILE A 476 1.15 3.44 -15.84
#